data_AF-A0A934SBD6-F1
#
_entry.id   AF-A0A934SBD6-F1
#
_cell.length_a   1.000
_cell.length_b   1.000
_cell.length_c   1.000
_cell.angle_alpha   90.00
_cell.angle_beta   90.00
_cell.angle_gamma   90.00
#
_symmetry.space_group_name_H-M   'P 1'
#
loop_
_entity.id
_entity.type
_entity.pdbx_description
1 polymer ?
#
loop_
_entity_poly.entity_id
_entity_poly.type
_entity_poly.pdbx_seq_one_letter_code
_entity_poly.pdbx_strand_id
1 'polypeptide(L)'
;MTEAQTYSWIFYAASASCAKEGANIRDIEAVADGINHAVPTSKEMTQSLKWAESKGLITKEGKKFVITRDGQDLIAQVSSRGGSAMKIWERYTRLFEKLGAENVTHLNCQTMKAEPASGANAG
;
A
#
# COMPACT_ATOMS: atom_id res chain seq x y z
N MET A 1 11.80 0.34 2.64
CA MET A 1 10.49 -0.20 3.03
C MET A 1 10.37 -1.61 2.48
N THR A 2 9.67 -2.51 3.17
CA THR A 2 9.30 -3.81 2.61
C THR A 2 8.25 -3.64 1.52
N GLU A 3 8.01 -4.66 0.70
CA GLU A 3 6.94 -4.58 -0.31
C GLU A 3 5.58 -4.35 0.34
N ALA A 4 5.29 -5.06 1.44
CA ALA A 4 4.05 -4.86 2.19
C ALA A 4 3.87 -3.40 2.65
N GLN A 5 4.93 -2.75 3.14
CA GLN A 5 4.89 -1.33 3.53
C GLN A 5 4.66 -0.42 2.33
N THR A 6 5.39 -0.62 1.24
CA THR A 6 5.26 0.21 0.03
C THR A 6 3.89 0.04 -0.62
N TYR A 7 3.41 -1.21 -0.76
CA TYR A 7 2.15 -1.52 -1.41
C TYR A 7 0.96 -1.01 -0.61
N SER A 8 0.99 -1.18 0.72
CA SER A 8 -0.05 -0.69 1.61
C SER A 8 -0.11 0.84 1.65
N TRP A 9 1.03 1.52 1.61
CA TRP A 9 1.10 2.97 1.55
C TRP A 9 0.45 3.51 0.27
N ILE A 10 0.85 2.96 -0.87
CA ILE A 10 0.33 3.39 -2.18
C ILE A 10 -1.15 3.03 -2.32
N PHE A 11 -1.58 1.86 -1.83
CA PHE A 11 -3.00 1.52 -1.80
C PHE A 11 -3.80 2.45 -0.88
N TYR A 12 -3.26 2.82 0.29
CA TYR A 12 -3.92 3.77 1.17
C TYR A 12 -4.08 5.12 0.48
N ALA A 13 -3.05 5.62 -0.20
CA ALA A 13 -3.12 6.83 -1.00
C ALA A 13 -4.15 6.72 -2.15
N ALA A 14 -4.22 5.57 -2.82
CA ALA A 14 -5.21 5.31 -3.86
C ALA A 14 -6.64 5.31 -3.30
N SER A 15 -6.87 4.71 -2.13
CA SER A 15 -8.18 4.68 -1.47
C SER A 15 -8.64 6.08 -1.03
N ALA A 16 -7.70 6.93 -0.61
CA ALA A 16 -7.99 8.29 -0.17
C ALA A 16 -8.14 9.29 -1.34
N SER A 17 -7.51 9.02 -2.48
CA SER A 17 -7.67 9.81 -3.71
C SER A 17 -8.85 9.37 -4.57
N CYS A 18 -9.29 8.11 -4.46
CA CYS A 18 -10.47 7.61 -5.16
C CYS A 18 -11.76 8.17 -4.56
N ALA A 19 -12.23 9.27 -5.15
CA ALA A 19 -13.64 9.65 -5.07
C ALA A 19 -14.51 8.68 -5.91
N LYS A 20 -15.77 9.04 -6.20
CA LYS A 20 -16.71 8.19 -6.96
C LYS A 20 -16.25 7.78 -8.37
N GLU A 21 -15.24 8.44 -8.94
CA GLU A 21 -14.80 8.22 -10.33
C GLU A 21 -13.41 7.58 -10.47
N GLY A 22 -12.80 7.14 -9.37
CA GLY A 22 -11.41 6.68 -9.36
C GLY A 22 -10.37 7.80 -9.40
N ALA A 23 -9.09 7.42 -9.30
CA ALA A 23 -7.96 8.33 -9.19
C ALA A 23 -6.92 8.08 -10.29
N ASN A 24 -6.29 9.15 -10.79
CA ASN A 24 -5.14 9.01 -11.69
C ASN A 24 -3.83 8.91 -10.89
N ILE A 25 -2.73 8.51 -11.54
CA ILE A 25 -1.43 8.34 -10.87
C ILE A 25 -0.98 9.60 -10.11
N ARG A 26 -1.17 10.80 -10.67
CA ARG A 26 -0.75 12.04 -10.02
C ARG A 26 -1.54 12.34 -8.75
N ASP A 27 -2.84 12.01 -8.74
CA ASP A 27 -3.68 12.17 -7.55
C ASP A 27 -3.18 11.23 -6.44
N ILE A 28 -2.83 9.99 -6.81
CA ILE A 28 -2.30 8.98 -5.88
C ILE A 28 -0.94 9.43 -5.34
N GLU A 29 -0.04 9.93 -6.20
CA GLU A 29 1.28 10.45 -5.81
C GLU A 29 1.17 11.61 -4.82
N ALA A 30 0.27 12.57 -5.07
CA ALA A 30 0.08 13.72 -4.21
C ALA A 30 -0.41 13.32 -2.81
N VAL A 31 -1.34 12.36 -2.73
CA VAL A 31 -1.82 11.84 -1.44
C VAL A 31 -0.75 10.98 -0.75
N ALA A 32 0.01 10.19 -1.52
CA ALA A 32 1.08 9.36 -0.98
C ALA A 32 2.16 10.23 -0.29
N ASP A 33 2.57 11.32 -0.93
CA ASP A 33 3.49 12.30 -0.34
C ASP A 33 2.91 12.91 0.95
N GLY A 34 1.63 13.25 0.96
CA GLY A 34 0.95 13.74 2.17
C GLY A 34 0.91 12.73 3.33
N ILE A 35 0.99 11.42 3.06
CA ILE A 35 0.96 10.36 4.09
C ILE A 35 2.36 10.08 4.66
N ASN A 36 3.40 10.07 3.82
CA ASN A 36 4.73 9.57 4.19
C ASN A 36 5.85 10.60 4.01
N HIS A 37 5.55 11.83 3.58
CA HIS A 37 6.53 12.86 3.22
C HIS A 37 7.60 12.36 2.23
N ALA A 38 7.18 11.49 1.32
CA ALA A 38 8.02 10.89 0.31
C ALA A 38 7.20 10.70 -0.97
N VAL A 39 7.78 11.01 -2.12
CA VAL A 39 7.13 10.75 -3.41
C VAL A 39 7.45 9.32 -3.84
N PRO A 40 6.44 8.46 -4.11
CA PRO A 40 6.68 7.12 -4.65
C PRO A 40 7.47 7.17 -5.96
N THR A 41 8.41 6.26 -6.15
CA THR A 41 9.03 6.10 -7.47
C THR A 41 8.06 5.50 -8.48
N SER A 42 8.30 5.71 -9.78
CA SER A 42 7.48 5.09 -10.84
C SER A 42 7.45 3.56 -10.75
N LYS A 43 8.56 2.94 -10.28
CA LYS A 43 8.64 1.49 -10.08
C LYS A 43 7.72 1.05 -8.93
N GLU A 44 7.82 1.69 -7.77
CA GLU A 44 6.97 1.39 -6.61
C GLU A 44 5.49 1.59 -6.91
N MET A 45 5.14 2.68 -7.59
CA MET A 45 3.77 2.96 -8.02
C MET A 45 3.24 1.86 -8.94
N THR A 46 4.01 1.51 -9.96
CA THR A 46 3.60 0.48 -10.93
C THR A 46 3.45 -0.90 -10.27
N GLN A 47 4.40 -1.29 -9.43
CA GLN A 47 4.37 -2.59 -8.75
C GLN A 47 3.21 -2.68 -7.77
N SER A 48 3.00 -1.64 -6.96
CA SER A 48 1.93 -1.61 -5.95
C SER A 48 0.54 -1.68 -6.58
N LEU A 49 0.31 -0.89 -7.63
CA LEU A 49 -0.98 -0.87 -8.32
C LEU A 49 -1.25 -2.18 -9.05
N LYS A 50 -0.24 -2.76 -9.74
CA LYS A 50 -0.37 -4.09 -10.35
C LYS A 50 -0.64 -5.18 -9.32
N TRP A 51 0.03 -5.12 -8.18
CA TRP A 51 -0.21 -6.06 -7.09
C TRP A 51 -1.65 -5.94 -6.57
N ALA A 52 -2.12 -4.72 -6.29
CA ALA A 52 -3.48 -4.49 -5.82
C ALA A 52 -4.55 -4.93 -6.85
N GLU A 53 -4.28 -4.70 -8.14
CA GLU A 53 -5.11 -5.17 -9.25
C GLU A 53 -5.14 -6.72 -9.30
N SER A 54 -4.00 -7.39 -9.13
CA SER A 54 -3.92 -8.85 -9.08
C SER A 54 -4.65 -9.48 -7.88
N LYS A 55 -4.83 -8.71 -6.80
CA LYS A 55 -5.62 -9.11 -5.63
C LYS A 55 -7.10 -8.72 -5.74
N GLY A 56 -7.51 -8.11 -6.86
CA GLY A 56 -8.88 -7.68 -7.08
C GLY A 56 -9.30 -6.50 -6.21
N LEU A 57 -8.37 -5.76 -5.59
CA LEU A 57 -8.68 -4.62 -4.72
C LEU A 57 -8.93 -3.32 -5.50
N ILE A 58 -8.32 -3.21 -6.67
CA ILE A 58 -8.52 -2.11 -7.62
C ILE A 58 -8.71 -2.66 -9.03
N THR A 59 -9.30 -1.86 -9.90
CA THR A 59 -9.34 -2.10 -11.35
C THR A 59 -8.86 -0.85 -12.08
N LYS A 60 -8.29 -1.03 -13.27
CA LYS A 60 -7.88 0.08 -14.12
C LYS A 60 -8.93 0.37 -15.18
N GLU A 61 -9.52 1.56 -15.12
CA GLU A 61 -10.48 2.07 -16.09
C GLU A 61 -9.85 3.22 -16.88
N GLY A 62 -9.33 2.90 -18.08
CA GLY A 62 -8.58 3.83 -18.90
C GLY A 62 -7.30 4.32 -18.21
N LYS A 63 -7.29 5.59 -17.78
CA LYS A 63 -6.15 6.21 -17.07
C LYS A 63 -6.36 6.33 -15.56
N LYS A 64 -7.51 5.87 -15.06
CA LYS A 64 -7.87 5.93 -13.64
C LYS A 64 -7.84 4.54 -13.02
N PHE A 65 -7.58 4.50 -11.72
CA PHE A 65 -7.73 3.33 -10.87
C PHE A 65 -8.99 3.50 -10.04
N VAL A 66 -9.81 2.47 -9.98
CA VAL A 66 -11.08 2.46 -9.25
C VAL A 66 -11.02 1.38 -8.18
N ILE A 67 -11.49 1.70 -6.98
CA ILE A 67 -11.59 0.73 -5.89
C ILE A 67 -12.75 -0.24 -6.18
N THR A 68 -12.47 -1.53 -6.17
CA THR A 68 -13.48 -2.59 -6.38
C THR A 68 -14.33 -2.80 -5.11
N ARG A 69 -15.31 -3.71 -5.17
CA ARG A 69 -16.06 -4.12 -3.98
C ARG A 69 -15.14 -4.68 -2.88
N ASP A 70 -14.25 -5.60 -3.23
CA ASP A 70 -13.31 -6.21 -2.28
C ASP A 70 -12.35 -5.16 -1.69
N GLY A 71 -11.93 -4.19 -2.50
CA GLY A 71 -11.16 -3.04 -2.03
C GLY A 71 -11.93 -2.19 -1.01
N GLN A 72 -13.21 -1.91 -1.26
CA GLN A 72 -14.08 -1.17 -0.32
C GLN A 72 -14.27 -1.93 1.00
N ASP A 73 -14.49 -3.25 0.92
CA ASP A 73 -14.66 -4.08 2.13
C ASP A 73 -13.36 -4.11 2.97
N LEU A 74 -12.19 -4.16 2.33
CA LEU A 74 -10.89 -4.04 2.98
C LEU A 74 -10.69 -2.65 3.63
N ILE A 75 -11.02 -1.56 2.92
CA ILE A 75 -10.96 -0.19 3.46
C ILE A 75 -11.87 -0.04 4.68
N ALA A 76 -13.08 -0.58 4.64
CA ALA A 76 -14.02 -0.53 5.76
C ALA A 76 -13.49 -1.31 6.98
N GLN A 77 -12.87 -2.47 6.75
CA GLN A 77 -12.22 -3.27 7.80
C GLN A 77 -11.13 -2.47 8.53
N VAL A 78 -10.34 -1.68 7.79
CA VAL A 78 -9.27 -0.85 8.37
C VAL A 78 -9.82 0.41 9.04
N SER A 79 -10.72 1.12 8.36
CA SER A 79 -11.19 2.46 8.76
C SER A 79 -12.16 2.43 9.93
N SER A 80 -12.91 1.34 10.12
CA SER A 80 -13.83 1.14 11.26
C SER A 80 -13.16 1.27 12.63
N ARG A 81 -11.83 1.12 12.70
CA ARG A 81 -11.06 1.18 13.94
C ARG A 81 -10.46 2.55 14.25
N GLY A 82 -10.59 3.53 13.34
CA GLY A 82 -10.02 4.87 13.43
C GLY A 82 -8.50 4.91 13.67
N GLY A 83 -7.98 6.11 13.94
CA GLY A 83 -6.58 6.34 14.31
C GLY A 83 -5.85 7.33 13.41
N SER A 84 -4.58 7.57 13.71
CA SER A 84 -3.69 8.39 12.88
C SER A 84 -3.41 7.70 11.53
N ALA A 85 -2.97 8.48 10.53
CA ALA A 85 -2.57 7.97 9.22
C ALA A 85 -1.54 6.82 9.35
N MET A 86 -0.59 6.95 10.28
CA MET A 86 0.39 5.90 10.58
C MET A 86 -0.26 4.60 11.07
N LYS A 87 -1.23 4.67 12.01
CA LYS A 87 -1.95 3.48 12.50
C LYS A 87 -2.82 2.85 11.41
N ILE A 88 -3.38 3.65 10.52
CA ILE A 88 -4.15 3.16 9.37
C ILE A 88 -3.22 2.41 8.41
N TRP A 89 -2.08 3.02 8.08
CA TRP A 89 -1.06 2.41 7.24
C TRP A 89 -0.54 1.08 7.83
N GLU A 90 -0.17 1.04 9.12
CA GLU A 90 0.27 -0.20 9.78
C GLU A 90 -0.76 -1.33 9.69
N ARG A 91 -2.06 -1.02 9.78
CA ARG A 91 -3.12 -2.02 9.61
C ARG A 91 -3.18 -2.54 8.17
N TYR A 92 -3.08 -1.65 7.18
CA TYR A 92 -2.97 -2.08 5.79
C TYR A 92 -1.74 -2.96 5.57
N THR A 93 -0.57 -2.58 6.10
CA THR A 93 0.66 -3.38 6.02
C THR A 93 0.43 -4.80 6.51
N ARG A 94 -0.14 -4.99 7.71
CA ARG A 94 -0.44 -6.32 8.26
C ARG A 94 -1.43 -7.13 7.43
N LEU A 95 -2.39 -6.47 6.79
CA LEU A 95 -3.32 -7.15 5.88
C LEU A 95 -2.61 -7.58 4.59
N PHE A 96 -1.73 -6.73 4.07
CA PHE A 96 -1.02 -6.97 2.82
C PHE A 96 0.00 -8.11 2.98
N GLU A 97 0.67 -8.19 4.14
CA GLU A 97 1.49 -9.34 4.52
C GLU A 97 0.68 -10.65 4.46
N LYS A 98 -0.53 -10.66 5.03
CA LYS A 98 -1.43 -11.85 5.00
C LYS A 98 -1.92 -12.20 3.60
N LEU A 99 -2.02 -11.20 2.72
CA LEU A 99 -2.40 -11.38 1.31
C LEU A 99 -1.20 -11.78 0.42
N GLY A 100 -0.01 -11.93 1.00
CA GLY A 100 1.20 -12.39 0.33
C GLY A 100 2.04 -11.27 -0.30
N ALA A 101 1.96 -10.04 0.19
CA ALA A 101 3.00 -9.03 -0.07
C ALA A 101 4.24 -9.36 0.76
N GLU A 102 5.43 -9.24 0.17
CA GLU A 102 6.66 -9.62 0.86
C GLU A 102 6.97 -8.67 2.03
N ASN A 103 7.32 -9.24 3.17
CA ASN A 103 7.79 -8.49 4.34
C ASN A 103 9.32 -8.55 4.50
N VAL A 104 10.03 -8.68 3.38
CA VAL A 104 11.49 -8.59 3.36
C VAL A 104 11.89 -7.23 2.82
N THR A 105 12.88 -6.60 3.45
CA THR A 105 13.59 -5.48 2.84
C THR A 105 14.45 -6.07 1.73
N HIS A 106 14.19 -5.69 0.47
CA HIS A 106 15.00 -6.15 -0.65
C HIS A 106 16.47 -5.86 -0.34
N LEU A 107 17.21 -6.95 -0.28
CA LEU A 107 18.55 -7.04 0.24
C LEU A 107 19.52 -6.45 -0.79
N ASN A 108 20.40 -5.54 -0.36
CA ASN A 108 21.48 -5.02 -1.21
C ASN A 108 22.34 -6.18 -1.72
N CYS A 109 22.48 -6.30 -3.04
CA CYS A 109 23.24 -7.35 -3.72
C CYS A 109 24.74 -7.37 -3.38
N GLN A 110 25.23 -6.45 -2.56
CA GLN A 110 26.61 -6.42 -2.07
C GLN A 110 26.84 -7.18 -0.75
N THR A 111 25.81 -7.55 0.02
CA THR A 111 26.01 -8.09 1.39
C THR A 111 25.33 -9.41 1.73
N MET A 112 24.45 -9.96 0.87
CA MET A 112 23.81 -11.29 1.04
C MET A 112 23.24 -11.60 2.45
N LYS A 113 22.73 -10.61 3.20
CA LYS A 113 22.02 -10.83 4.49
C LYS A 113 20.64 -10.17 4.57
N ALA A 114 19.58 -10.99 4.55
CA ALA A 114 18.22 -10.51 4.80
C ALA A 114 18.10 -10.27 6.30
N GLU A 115 17.97 -9.02 6.71
CA GLU A 115 17.60 -8.70 8.08
C GLU A 115 16.07 -8.61 8.13
N PRO A 116 15.39 -9.39 9.00
CA PRO A 116 13.97 -9.22 9.21
C PRO A 116 13.72 -7.80 9.73
N ALA A 117 12.64 -7.16 9.25
CA ALA A 117 12.19 -5.89 9.81
C ALA A 117 11.96 -6.08 11.31
N SER A 118 12.80 -5.44 12.13
CA SER A 118 12.85 -5.66 13.57
C SER A 118 11.47 -5.47 14.21
N GLY A 119 10.97 -6.56 14.77
CA GLY A 119 9.73 -6.64 15.52
C GLY A 119 9.84 -7.79 16.53
N ALA A 120 10.95 -7.83 17.26
CA ALA A 120 11.12 -8.74 18.38
C ALA A 120 10.21 -8.29 19.52
N ASN A 121 9.06 -8.95 19.62
CA ASN A 121 8.25 -9.00 20.82
C ASN A 121 9.02 -9.86 21.84
N ALA A 122 9.67 -9.22 22.81
CA ALA A 122 9.93 -9.82 24.12
C ALA A 122 8.76 -9.38 25.00
N GLY A 123 7.91 -10.26 25.51
CA GLY A 123 8.30 -11.33 26.43
C GLY A 123 7.99 -10.81 27.82
#